data_AF-A0A6P0RJB1-F1
#
_entry.id   AF-A0A6P0RJB1-F1
#
_cell.length_a   1.000
_cell.length_b   1.000
_cell.length_c   1.000
_cell.angle_alpha   90.00
_cell.angle_beta   90.00
_cell.angle_gamma   90.00
#
_symmetry.space_group_name_H-M   'P 1'
#
loop_
_entity.id
_entity.type
_entity.pdbx_description
1 polymer ?
#
loop_
_entity_poly.entity_id
_entity_poly.type
_entity_poly.pdbx_seq_one_letter_code
_entity_poly.pdbx_strand_id
1 'polypeptide(L)' 'MLHYAVTSYGEFLEVPKLFRFSEHRLSKLQARLAKKPKHSKCWKILKHKIAKLHQLIARQRLNWQF' A
#
# COMPACT_ATOMS: atom_id res chain seq x y z
N MET A 1 -14.99 -16.60 -5.71
CA MET A 1 -14.78 -15.16 -5.96
C MET A 1 -15.24 -14.40 -4.72
N LEU A 2 -14.45 -13.45 -4.22
CA LEU A 2 -14.83 -12.62 -3.07
C LEU A 2 -15.43 -11.32 -3.62
N HIS A 3 -16.75 -11.18 -3.55
CA HIS A 3 -17.45 -9.97 -3.98
C HIS A 3 -17.63 -9.05 -2.77
N TYR A 4 -17.28 -7.78 -2.91
CA TYR A 4 -17.28 -6.80 -1.83
C TYR A 4 -18.69 -6.29 -1.53
N ALA A 5 -19.49 -6.10 -2.58
CA ALA A 5 -20.89 -5.72 -2.48
C ALA A 5 -21.65 -6.18 -3.72
N VAL A 6 -22.97 -6.33 -3.57
CA VAL A 6 -23.91 -6.57 -4.67
C VAL A 6 -24.87 -5.38 -4.68
N THR A 7 -25.00 -4.70 -5.81
CA THR A 7 -25.98 -3.61 -5.96
C THR A 7 -27.39 -4.18 -6.08
N SER A 8 -28.41 -3.38 -5.79
CA SER A 8 -29.83 -3.76 -5.95
C SER A 8 -30.21 -4.16 -7.38
N TYR A 9 -29.35 -3.86 -8.36
CA TYR A 9 -29.46 -4.24 -9.77
C TYR A 9 -28.80 -5.60 -10.11
N GLY A 10 -28.21 -6.28 -9.12
CA GLY A 10 -27.56 -7.57 -9.28
C GLY A 10 -26.12 -7.50 -9.81
N GLU A 11 -25.48 -6.31 -9.82
CA GLU A 11 -24.08 -6.20 -10.22
C GLU A 11 -23.15 -6.55 -9.05
N PHE A 12 -22.15 -7.37 -9.32
CA PHE A 12 -21.16 -7.79 -8.34
C PHE A 12 -19.93 -6.89 -8.39
N LEU A 13 -19.69 -6.14 -7.31
CA LEU A 13 -18.49 -5.32 -7.19
C LEU A 13 -17.32 -6.17 -6.67
N GLU A 14 -16.22 -6.22 -7.43
CA GLU A 14 -14.98 -6.82 -6.94
C GLU A 14 -14.39 -6.01 -5.78
N VAL A 15 -13.68 -6.69 -4.88
CA VAL A 15 -12.88 -6.03 -3.85
C VAL A 15 -11.89 -5.05 -4.51
N PRO A 16 -11.95 -3.75 -4.21
CA PRO A 16 -11.01 -2.79 -4.76
C PRO A 16 -9.57 -3.17 -4.37
N LYS A 17 -8.76 -3.60 -5.35
CA LYS A 17 -7.36 -4.03 -5.14
C LYS A 17 -6.39 -2.86 -4.87
N LEU A 18 -6.91 -1.69 -4.49
CA LEU A 18 -6.15 -0.45 -4.22
C LEU A 18 -5.00 -0.68 -3.24
N PHE A 19 -5.24 -1.46 -2.17
CA PHE A 19 -4.25 -1.73 -1.14
C PHE A 19 -3.14 -2.70 -1.60
N ARG A 20 -3.43 -3.62 -2.53
CA ARG A 20 -2.46 -4.64 -2.98
C ARG A 20 -1.25 -4.03 -3.67
N PHE A 21 -1.45 -3.00 -4.49
CA PHE A 21 -0.33 -2.33 -5.17
C PHE A 21 0.59 -1.60 -4.19
N SER A 22 0.00 -0.90 -3.22
CA SER A 22 0.73 -0.18 -2.18
C SER A 22 1.49 -1.14 -1.26
N GLU A 23 0.89 -2.27 -0.86
CA GLU A 23 1.55 -3.33 -0.08
C GLU A 23 2.73 -3.96 -0.82
N HIS A 24 2.53 -4.35 -2.08
CA HIS A 24 3.58 -4.96 -2.88
C HIS A 24 4.77 -3.98 -3.07
N ARG A 25 4.48 -2.70 -3.30
CA ARG A 25 5.51 -1.65 -3.38
C ARG A 25 6.24 -1.46 -2.05
N LEU A 26 5.51 -1.48 -0.94
CA LEU A 26 6.07 -1.37 0.41
C LEU A 26 7.04 -2.52 0.69
N SER A 27 6.62 -3.77 0.45
CA SER A 27 7.45 -4.97 0.62
C SER A 27 8.75 -4.89 -0.18
N LYS A 28 8.68 -4.53 -1.48
CA LYS A 28 9.87 -4.35 -2.33
C LYS A 28 10.83 -3.30 -1.79
N LEU A 29 10.32 -2.19 -1.24
CA LEU A 29 11.17 -1.14 -0.69
C LEU A 29 11.79 -1.54 0.65
N GLN A 30 11.06 -2.25 1.52
CA GLN A 30 11.58 -2.78 2.78
C GLN A 30 12.70 -3.80 2.52
N ALA A 31 12.50 -4.73 1.57
CA ALA A 31 13.54 -5.69 1.16
C ALA A 31 14.78 -4.98 0.60
N ARG A 32 14.60 -3.91 -0.19
CA ARG A 32 15.72 -3.10 -0.68
C ARG A 32 16.43 -2.35 0.45
N LEU A 33 15.70 -1.83 1.44
CA LEU A 33 16.27 -1.12 2.58
C LEU A 33 17.14 -2.05 3.44
N ALA A 34 16.68 -3.28 3.69
CA ALA A 34 17.40 -4.28 4.47
C ALA A 34 18.77 -4.63 3.88
N LYS A 35 18.90 -4.56 2.55
CA LYS A 35 20.16 -4.79 1.82
C LYS A 35 21.10 -3.58 1.80
N LYS A 36 20.71 -2.42 2.33
CA LYS A 36 21.54 -1.20 2.30
C LYS A 36 22.22 -0.96 3.65
N PRO A 37 23.49 -0.49 3.64
CA PRO A 37 24.18 -0.13 4.86
C PRO A 37 23.42 0.99 5.58
N LYS A 38 23.18 0.78 6.88
CA LYS A 38 22.45 1.72 7.74
C LYS A 38 23.10 3.09 7.65
N HIS A 39 22.29 4.15 7.62
CA HIS A 39 22.71 5.55 7.50
C HIS A 39 23.38 5.98 6.18
N SER A 40 23.63 5.08 5.24
CA SER A 40 24.06 5.49 3.90
C SER A 40 23.03 6.42 3.24
N LYS A 41 23.48 7.25 2.30
CA LYS A 41 22.60 8.19 1.55
C LYS A 41 21.41 7.44 0.93
N CYS A 42 21.65 6.30 0.30
CA CYS A 42 20.60 5.47 -0.29
C CYS A 42 19.64 4.87 0.76
N TRP A 43 20.14 4.47 1.94
CA TRP A 43 19.30 3.99 3.03
C TRP A 43 18.37 5.07 3.54
N LYS A 44 18.87 6.30 3.75
CA LYS A 44 18.05 7.46 4.17
C LYS A 44 16.95 7.76 3.15
N ILE A 45 17.28 7.77 1.86
CA ILE A 45 16.31 7.97 0.77
C ILE A 45 15.23 6.89 0.76
N LEU A 46 15.62 5.62 0.89
CA LEU A 46 14.66 4.51 0.91
C LEU A 46 13.75 4.57 2.14
N LYS A 47 14.30 4.88 3.32
CA LYS A 47 13.53 5.06 4.55
C LYS A 47 12.47 6.16 4.39
N HIS A 48 12.83 7.28 3.76
CA HIS A 48 11.89 8.37 3.47
C HIS A 48 10.77 7.93 2.51
N LYS A 49 11.10 7.17 1.46
CA LYS A 49 10.10 6.64 0.52
C LYS A 49 9.13 5.67 1.21
N ILE A 50 9.64 4.82 2.09
CA ILE A 50 8.82 3.89 2.89
C ILE A 50 7.88 4.67 3.82
N ALA A 51 8.38 5.70 4.52
CA ALA A 51 7.56 6.54 5.40
C ALA A 51 6.40 7.23 4.63
N LYS A 52 6.67 7.79 3.45
CA LYS A 52 5.63 8.37 2.59
C LYS A 52 4.57 7.36 2.16
N LEU A 53 4.97 6.13 1.84
CA LEU A 53 4.02 5.08 1.48
C LEU A 53 3.17 4.63 2.67
N HIS A 54 3.75 4.53 3.88
CA HIS A 54 2.96 4.29 5.09
C HIS A 54 1.92 5.38 5.31
N GLN A 55 2.27 6.65 5.13
CA GLN A 55 1.33 7.76 5.26
C GLN A 55 0.22 7.69 4.20
N LEU A 56 0.55 7.35 2.95
CA LEU A 56 -0.43 7.18 1.88
C LEU A 56 -1.40 6.02 2.19
N ILE A 57 -0.90 4.87 2.64
CA ILE A 57 -1.74 3.72 3.02
C ILE A 57 -2.64 4.11 4.20
N ALA A 58 -2.11 4.80 5.22
CA ALA A 58 -2.90 5.26 6.36
C ALA A 58 -4.03 6.20 5.92
N ARG A 59 -3.77 7.14 5.00
CA ARG A 59 -4.81 8.03 4.44
C ARG A 59 -5.86 7.27 3.65
N GLN A 60 -5.44 6.35 2.78
CA GLN A 60 -6.37 5.49 2.04
C GLN A 60 -7.23 4.64 2.99
N ARG A 61 -6.65 4.17 4.10
CA ARG A 61 -7.35 3.46 5.17
C ARG A 61 -8.30 4.32 6.02
N LEU A 62 -8.25 5.64 5.92
CA LEU A 62 -9.25 6.52 6.53
C LEU A 62 -10.35 6.86 5.52
N ASN A 63 -9.97 7.10 4.26
CA ASN A 63 -10.91 7.50 3.22
C ASN A 63 -11.82 6.38 2.71
N TRP A 64 -11.46 5.10 2.81
CA TRP A 64 -12.34 4.01 2.31
C TRP A 64 -13.64 3.82 3.11
N GLN A 65 -13.75 4.46 4.28
CA GLN A 65 -14.93 4.35 5.14
C GLN A 65 -16.01 5.40 4.85
N PHE A 66 -15.80 6.29 3.87
CA PHE A 66 -16.73 7.34 3.48
C PHE A 66 -16.93 7.40 1.97
#